data_AF-A0A661NMG9-F1
#
_entry.id   AF-A0A661NMG9-F1
#
_cell.length_a   1.000
_cell.length_b   1.000
_cell.length_c   1.000
_cell.angle_alpha   90.00
_cell.angle_beta   90.00
_cell.angle_gamma   90.00
#
_symmetry.space_group_name_H-M   'P 1'
#
loop_
_entity.id
_entity.type
_entity.pdbx_description
1 polymer ?
#
loop_
_entity_poly.entity_id
_entity_poly.type
_entity_poly.pdbx_seq_one_letter_code
_entity_poly.pdbx_strand_id
1 'polypeptide(L)'
;WYRQLVEEIEQQTRQQFGRGGARVLGVKKVLKQSPHRRPGQIKRSPAPPCHASDARTRKRFMLGYRWFANAYRQAAARLRAGELDVQFPENCFPPPLAFKEPAPAPG
;
A
#
# COMPACT_ATOMS: atom_id res chain seq x y z
N TRP A 1 29.94 7.28 -2.07
CA TRP A 1 28.58 6.81 -2.44
C TRP A 1 27.79 6.29 -1.24
N TYR A 2 27.90 5.01 -0.80
CA TYR A 2 27.06 4.51 0.32
C TYR A 2 27.22 5.29 1.64
N ARG A 3 28.45 5.68 2.00
CA ARG A 3 28.70 6.49 3.20
C ARG A 3 27.99 7.85 3.18
N GLN A 4 27.93 8.49 2.01
CA GLN A 4 27.22 9.77 1.83
C GLN A 4 25.70 9.57 1.92
N LEU A 5 25.17 8.50 1.31
CA LEU A 5 23.75 8.16 1.41
C LEU A 5 23.31 7.92 2.86
N VAL A 6 24.13 7.19 3.63
CA VAL A 6 23.88 6.96 5.07
C VAL A 6 23.87 8.27 5.83
N GLU A 7 24.86 9.14 5.58
CA GLU A 7 24.96 10.43 6.24
C GLU A 7 23.75 11.34 5.93
N GLU A 8 23.30 11.36 4.68
CA GLU A 8 22.08 12.08 4.26
C GLU A 8 20.83 11.56 4.99
N ILE A 9 20.67 10.24 5.09
CA ILE A 9 19.54 9.61 5.81
C ILE A 9 19.58 9.99 7.31
N GLU A 10 20.75 9.94 7.94
CA GLU A 10 20.92 10.31 9.34
C GLU A 10 20.61 11.78 9.59
N GLN A 11 21.06 12.68 8.71
CA GLN A 11 20.79 14.12 8.78
C GLN A 11 19.30 14.41 8.62
N GLN A 12 18.64 13.84 7.60
CA GLN A 12 17.21 14.00 7.38
C GLN A 12 16.41 13.51 8.59
N THR A 13 16.77 12.35 9.12
CA THR A 13 16.14 11.75 10.30
C THR A 13 16.28 12.66 11.54
N ARG A 14 17.47 13.22 11.76
CA ARG A 14 17.73 14.18 12.87
C ARG A 14 16.86 15.43 12.74
N GLN A 15 16.71 15.97 11.53
CA GLN A 15 15.84 17.13 11.28
C GLN A 15 14.36 16.82 11.57
N GLN A 16 13.89 15.63 11.18
CA GLN A 16 12.50 15.20 11.42
C GLN A 16 12.20 15.07 12.93
N PHE A 17 13.11 14.48 13.71
CA PHE A 17 12.92 14.33 15.16
C PHE A 17 13.13 15.64 15.94
N GLY A 18 14.01 16.53 15.49
CA GLY A 18 14.23 17.84 16.13
C GLY A 18 13.03 18.78 16.06
N ARG A 19 12.12 18.60 15.11
CA ARG A 19 10.91 19.43 14.90
C ARG A 19 9.67 18.94 15.67
N GLY A 20 9.85 18.15 16.73
CA GLY A 20 8.75 17.59 17.53
C GLY A 20 8.27 16.21 17.09
N GLY A 21 9.11 15.46 16.37
CA GLY A 21 8.82 14.08 15.96
C GLY A 21 8.81 13.07 17.13
N ALA A 22 8.24 11.89 16.88
CA ALA A 22 8.18 10.79 17.85
C ALA A 22 9.60 10.34 18.30
N ARG A 23 9.83 10.08 19.58
CA ARG A 23 11.14 9.60 20.04
C ARG A 23 11.36 8.14 19.65
N VAL A 24 12.50 7.84 19.04
CA VAL A 24 12.94 6.46 18.79
C VAL A 24 13.42 5.77 20.06
N LEU A 25 13.39 4.43 20.08
CA LEU A 25 14.00 3.66 21.15
C LEU A 25 15.53 3.72 21.02
N GLY A 26 16.21 4.08 22.09
CA GLY A 26 17.68 3.97 22.16
C GLY A 26 18.15 2.52 22.28
N VAL A 27 19.42 2.28 21.94
CA VAL A 27 20.06 0.95 21.89
C VAL A 27 19.74 0.09 23.12
N LYS A 28 19.92 0.63 24.34
CA LYS A 28 19.64 -0.10 25.59
C LYS A 28 18.19 -0.60 25.69
N LYS A 29 17.22 0.17 25.20
CA LYS A 29 15.79 -0.20 25.23
C LYS A 29 15.43 -1.22 24.17
N VAL A 30 16.13 -1.21 23.03
CA VAL A 30 16.00 -2.21 21.97
C VAL A 30 16.52 -3.56 22.48
N LEU A 31 17.72 -3.59 23.05
CA LEU A 31 18.32 -4.82 23.60
C LEU A 31 17.51 -5.44 24.74
N LYS A 32 16.73 -4.63 25.47
CA LYS A 32 15.83 -5.11 26.54
C LYS A 32 14.52 -5.71 26.00
N GLN A 33 14.20 -5.58 24.72
CA GLN A 33 12.99 -6.19 24.17
C GLN A 33 13.15 -7.72 24.13
N SER A 34 12.14 -8.44 24.62
CA SER A 34 12.03 -9.88 24.43
C SER A 34 11.28 -10.16 23.11
N PRO A 35 11.83 -10.98 22.19
CA PRO A 35 11.18 -11.29 20.90
C PRO A 35 9.81 -11.94 21.02
N HIS A 36 9.55 -12.65 22.12
CA HIS A 36 8.28 -13.34 22.38
C HIS A 36 7.29 -12.53 23.22
N ARG A 37 7.65 -11.30 23.59
CA ARG A 37 6.80 -10.45 24.43
C ARG A 37 5.55 -10.03 23.67
N ARG A 38 4.38 -10.40 24.18
CA ARG A 38 3.09 -9.92 23.67
C ARG A 38 2.74 -8.55 24.27
N PRO A 39 2.11 -7.64 23.51
CA PRO A 39 1.55 -6.41 24.05
C PRO A 39 0.49 -6.72 25.11
N GLY A 40 0.53 -6.04 26.26
CA GLY A 40 -0.49 -6.21 27.31
C GLY A 40 -1.87 -5.66 26.91
N GLN A 41 -1.90 -4.74 25.95
CA GLN A 41 -3.12 -4.23 25.33
C GLN A 41 -2.94 -4.19 23.82
N ILE A 42 -3.94 -4.69 23.08
CA ILE A 42 -3.96 -4.71 21.62
C ILE A 42 -5.03 -3.72 21.17
N LYS A 43 -4.68 -2.91 20.16
CA LYS A 43 -5.63 -1.99 19.53
C LYS A 43 -6.74 -2.79 18.84
N ARG A 44 -8.00 -2.53 19.20
CA ARG A 44 -9.18 -3.20 18.61
C ARG A 44 -9.83 -2.43 17.47
N SER A 45 -9.32 -1.24 17.12
CA SER A 45 -9.86 -0.47 16.01
C SER A 45 -9.52 -1.16 14.67
N PRO A 46 -10.37 -1.03 13.64
CA PRO A 46 -10.02 -1.43 12.28
C PRO A 46 -8.68 -0.83 11.82
N ALA A 47 -8.01 -1.53 10.91
CA ALA A 47 -6.85 -1.01 10.23
C ALA A 47 -7.23 0.27 9.46
N PRO A 48 -6.34 1.29 9.41
CA PRO A 48 -6.60 2.46 8.60
C PRO A 48 -6.64 2.08 7.10
N PRO A 49 -7.36 2.83 6.24
CA PRO A 49 -7.38 2.55 4.80
C PRO A 49 -6.01 2.58 4.13
N CYS A 50 -5.10 3.42 4.65
CA CYS A 50 -3.69 3.42 4.32
C CYS A 50 -2.88 3.94 5.51
N HIS A 51 -1.62 3.53 5.62
CA HIS A 51 -0.68 4.05 6.60
C HIS A 51 -0.07 5.36 6.09
N ALA A 52 -0.79 6.46 6.29
CA ALA A 52 -0.32 7.80 5.94
C ALA A 52 0.15 8.57 7.19
N SER A 53 1.28 9.27 7.06
CA SER A 53 1.84 10.11 8.14
C SER A 53 1.01 11.37 8.43
N ASP A 54 0.17 11.80 7.49
CA ASP A 54 -0.65 13.00 7.62
C ASP A 54 -2.03 12.87 6.93
N ALA A 55 -2.96 13.74 7.32
CA ALA A 55 -4.34 13.71 6.83
C ALA A 55 -4.48 14.09 5.35
N ARG A 56 -3.60 14.93 4.80
CA ARG A 56 -3.63 15.34 3.38
C ARG A 56 -3.23 14.17 2.49
N THR A 57 -2.17 13.46 2.85
CA THR A 57 -1.73 12.25 2.16
C THR A 57 -2.81 11.16 2.21
N ARG A 58 -3.43 10.96 3.38
CA ARG A 58 -4.57 10.04 3.51
C ARG A 58 -5.72 10.41 2.57
N LYS A 59 -6.11 11.70 2.54
CA LYS A 59 -7.20 12.18 1.66
C LYS A 59 -6.88 11.98 0.18
N ARG A 60 -5.65 12.28 -0.24
CA ARG A 60 -5.18 12.06 -1.63
C ARG A 60 -5.26 10.59 -2.02
N PHE A 61 -4.76 9.70 -1.16
CA PHE A 61 -4.86 8.26 -1.38
C PHE A 61 -6.31 7.82 -1.55
N MET A 62 -7.20 8.23 -0.64
CA MET A 62 -8.61 7.85 -0.71
C MET A 62 -9.29 8.37 -1.98
N LEU A 63 -8.96 9.57 -2.44
CA LEU A 63 -9.51 10.13 -3.68
C LEU A 63 -9.04 9.33 -4.90
N GLY A 64 -7.73 9.07 -5.01
CA GLY A 64 -7.16 8.27 -6.10
C GLY A 64 -7.71 6.84 -6.12
N TYR A 65 -7.80 6.21 -4.95
CA TYR A 65 -8.37 4.87 -4.82
C TYR A 65 -9.86 4.83 -5.21
N ARG A 66 -10.64 5.84 -4.83
CA ARG A 66 -12.06 5.93 -5.25
C ARG A 66 -12.20 6.06 -6.76
N TRP A 67 -11.36 6.88 -7.40
CA TRP A 67 -11.33 7.01 -8.85
C TRP A 67 -10.98 5.68 -9.52
N PHE A 68 -9.88 5.06 -9.08
CA PHE A 68 -9.42 3.76 -9.59
C PHE A 68 -10.50 2.69 -9.47
N ALA A 69 -11.09 2.53 -8.27
CA ALA A 69 -12.11 1.52 -8.01
C ALA A 69 -13.40 1.77 -8.80
N ASN A 70 -13.70 3.03 -9.16
CA ASN A 70 -14.83 3.35 -10.01
C ASN A 70 -14.52 2.95 -11.47
N ALA A 71 -13.39 3.38 -12.01
CA ALA A 71 -12.95 3.03 -13.36
C ALA A 71 -12.84 1.51 -13.57
N TYR A 72 -12.29 0.79 -12.59
CA TYR A 72 -12.23 -0.68 -12.59
C TYR A 72 -13.64 -1.30 -12.66
N ARG A 73 -14.57 -0.84 -11.82
CA ARG A 73 -15.94 -1.39 -11.79
C ARG A 73 -16.69 -1.14 -13.10
N GLN A 74 -16.49 0.01 -13.72
CA GLN A 74 -17.06 0.31 -15.04
C GLN A 74 -16.49 -0.62 -16.12
N ALA A 75 -15.15 -0.75 -16.18
CA ALA A 75 -14.49 -1.65 -17.12
C ALA A 75 -14.94 -3.11 -16.94
N ALA A 76 -14.98 -3.59 -15.69
CA ALA A 76 -15.44 -4.93 -15.37
C ALA A 76 -16.91 -5.17 -15.74
N ALA A 77 -17.77 -4.15 -15.66
CA ALA A 77 -19.18 -4.26 -16.07
C ALA A 77 -19.30 -4.40 -17.60
N ARG A 78 -18.56 -3.59 -18.37
CA ARG A 78 -18.50 -3.67 -19.84
C ARG A 78 -17.96 -5.03 -20.30
N LEU A 79 -16.90 -5.50 -19.66
CA LEU A 79 -16.33 -6.82 -19.93
C LEU A 79 -17.35 -7.94 -19.71
N ARG A 80 -18.12 -7.89 -18.61
CA ARG A 80 -19.20 -8.85 -18.34
C ARG A 80 -20.38 -8.74 -19.32
N ALA A 81 -20.60 -7.57 -19.91
CA ALA A 81 -21.60 -7.37 -20.96
C ALA A 81 -21.15 -7.90 -22.33
N GLY A 82 -19.91 -8.39 -22.46
CA GLY A 82 -19.39 -9.03 -23.67
C GLY A 82 -18.45 -8.15 -24.49
N GLU A 83 -18.14 -6.93 -24.06
CA GLU A 83 -17.10 -6.11 -24.70
C GLU A 83 -15.72 -6.68 -24.35
N LEU A 84 -15.01 -7.23 -25.34
CA LEU A 84 -13.72 -7.88 -25.11
C LEU A 84 -12.52 -6.92 -25.11
N ASP A 85 -12.65 -5.76 -25.78
CA ASP A 85 -11.58 -4.75 -25.88
C ASP A 85 -11.76 -3.62 -24.86
N VAL A 86 -12.06 -3.98 -23.62
CA VAL A 86 -12.23 -2.99 -22.54
C VAL A 86 -10.89 -2.69 -21.89
N GLN A 87 -10.50 -1.43 -21.93
CA GLN A 87 -9.30 -0.95 -21.26
C GLN A 87 -9.55 -0.82 -19.76
N PHE A 88 -8.71 -1.49 -18.97
CA PHE A 88 -8.70 -1.40 -17.52
C PHE A 88 -7.75 -0.30 -17.04
N PRO A 89 -7.94 0.25 -15.81
CA PRO A 89 -6.98 1.16 -15.22
C PRO A 89 -5.57 0.55 -15.15
N GLU A 90 -4.55 1.41 -15.22
CA GLU A 90 -3.15 0.99 -15.09
C GLU A 90 -2.91 0.23 -13.77
N ASN A 91 -1.99 -0.73 -13.78
CA ASN A 91 -1.58 -1.51 -12.61
C ASN A 91 -2.71 -2.32 -11.96
N CYS A 92 -3.69 -2.80 -12.75
CA CYS A 92 -4.72 -3.72 -12.28
C CYS A 92 -4.85 -4.96 -13.15
N PHE A 93 -5.36 -6.05 -12.57
CA PHE A 93 -5.65 -7.28 -13.28
C PHE A 93 -7.16 -7.34 -13.60
N PRO A 94 -7.55 -7.56 -14.87
CA PRO A 94 -8.94 -7.78 -15.24
C PRO A 94 -9.54 -8.96 -14.46
N PRO A 95 -10.86 -8.95 -14.19
CA PRO A 95 -11.51 -10.08 -13.53
C PRO A 95 -11.42 -11.33 -14.43
N PRO A 96 -11.35 -12.54 -13.84
CA PRO A 96 -11.33 -13.77 -14.62
C PRO A 96 -12.61 -13.87 -15.47
N LEU A 97 -12.43 -14.19 -16.74
CA LEU A 97 -13.55 -14.48 -17.64
C LEU A 97 -14.02 -15.92 -17.44
N ALA A 98 -15.31 -16.16 -17.70
CA ALA A 98 -15.82 -17.52 -17.81
C ALA A 98 -15.07 -18.26 -18.93
N PHE A 99 -14.70 -19.50 -18.67
CA PHE A 99 -14.16 -20.39 -19.69
C PHE A 99 -15.18 -20.50 -20.83
N LYS A 100 -14.77 -20.15 -22.06
CA LYS A 100 -15.61 -20.28 -23.24
C LYS A 100 -15.32 -21.62 -23.92
N GLU A 101 -14.13 -21.76 -24.50
CA GLU A 101 -13.71 -22.97 -25.20
C GLU A 101 -12.18 -23.15 -25.09
N PRO A 102 -11.67 -24.39 -25.17
CA PRO A 102 -10.23 -24.63 -25.23
C PRO A 102 -9.66 -24.16 -26.57
N ALA A 103 -8.38 -23.77 -26.60
CA ALA A 103 -7.69 -23.50 -27.86
C ALA A 103 -7.70 -24.75 -28.75
N PRO A 104 -7.80 -24.61 -30.10
CA PRO A 104 -7.74 -25.76 -31.00
C PRO A 104 -6.41 -26.50 -30.80
N ALA A 105 -6.43 -27.82 -30.94
CA ALA A 105 -5.23 -28.64 -30.85
C ALA A 105 -4.20 -28.17 -31.89
N PRO A 106 -2.90 -28.13 -31.54
CA PRO A 106 -1.87 -27.90 -32.55
C PRO A 106 -1.96 -29.01 -33.60
N GLY A 107 -2.13 -28.61 -34.86
CA GLY A 107 -2.13 -29.51 -36.03
C GLY A 107 -0.74 -29.96 -36.44
#